data_AF-A0A7X6TK21-F1
#
_entry.id   AF-A0A7X6TK21-F1
#
_cell.length_a   1.000
_cell.length_b   1.000
_cell.length_c   1.000
_cell.angle_alpha   90.00
_cell.angle_beta   90.00
_cell.angle_gamma   90.00
#
_symmetry.space_group_name_H-M   'P 1'
#
loop_
_entity.id
_entity.type
_entity.pdbx_description
1 polymer ?
#
loop_
_entity_poly.entity_id
_entity_poly.type
_entity_poly.pdbx_seq_one_letter_code
_entity_poly.pdbx_strand_id
1 'polypeptide(L)'
;MHETLSPPVPTDHQRVEAEERESDRQLHTLIDNLPGMVFSATGDRTRTLSFVSEGCLELTGRTAAELTGPPPRGLTRLIHPEDQERVITTVQWALA
;
A
#
# COMPACT_ATOMS: atom_id res chain seq x y z
N MET A 1 2.65 -5.09 50.69
CA MET A 1 3.80 -4.86 49.79
C MET A 1 3.35 -5.25 48.40
N HIS A 2 2.86 -4.29 47.60
CA HIS A 2 2.61 -4.50 46.17
C HIS A 2 3.83 -3.96 45.44
N GLU A 3 4.72 -4.85 45.01
CA GLU A 3 5.74 -4.52 44.02
C GLU A 3 5.01 -4.15 42.73
N THR A 4 4.93 -2.85 42.47
CA THR A 4 4.59 -2.32 41.16
C THR A 4 5.73 -2.71 40.23
N LEU A 5 5.62 -3.87 39.57
CA LEU A 5 6.53 -4.26 38.51
C LEU A 5 6.37 -3.20 37.42
N SER A 6 7.33 -2.27 37.33
CA SER A 6 7.43 -1.34 36.22
C SER A 6 7.42 -2.16 34.93
N PRO A 7 6.62 -1.78 33.91
CA PRO A 7 6.67 -2.48 32.63
C PRO A 7 8.12 -2.48 32.13
N PRO A 8 8.58 -3.59 31.52
CA PRO A 8 9.96 -3.70 31.07
C PRO A 8 10.27 -2.57 30.07
N VAL A 9 11.40 -1.90 30.27
CA VAL A 9 11.89 -0.89 29.32
C VAL A 9 12.14 -1.59 27.99
N PRO A 10 11.56 -1.14 26.87
CA PRO A 10 11.71 -1.79 25.59
C PRO A 10 13.18 -1.79 25.14
N THR A 11 13.64 -2.93 24.64
CA THR A 11 14.99 -3.08 24.09
C THR A 11 15.15 -2.25 22.81
N ASP A 12 16.39 -1.90 22.42
CA ASP A 12 16.63 -1.04 21.24
C ASP A 12 15.93 -1.55 19.97
N HIS A 13 15.82 -2.87 19.78
CA HIS A 13 15.06 -3.47 18.68
C HIS A 13 13.55 -3.16 18.76
N GLN A 14 12.96 -3.26 19.95
CA GLN A 14 11.55 -2.93 20.16
C GLN A 14 11.26 -1.44 19.95
N ARG A 15 12.24 -0.57 20.24
CA ARG A 15 12.12 0.88 20.00
C ARG A 15 12.14 1.21 18.51
N VAL A 16 13.08 0.62 17.75
CA VAL A 16 13.14 0.78 16.29
C VAL A 16 11.86 0.29 15.63
N GLU A 17 11.38 -0.91 15.98
CA GLU A 17 10.12 -1.43 15.40
C GLU A 17 8.89 -0.60 15.81
N ALA A 18 8.87 -0.03 17.01
CA ALA A 18 7.77 0.82 17.46
C ALA A 18 7.76 2.14 16.70
N GLU A 19 8.92 2.74 16.45
CA GLU A 19 9.06 3.94 15.63
C GLU A 19 8.66 3.69 14.16
N GLU A 20 9.06 2.55 13.58
CA GLU A 20 8.62 2.14 12.24
C GLU A 20 7.10 1.96 12.17
N ARG A 21 6.51 1.20 13.11
CA ARG A 21 5.05 0.98 13.16
C ARG A 21 4.26 2.29 13.35
N GLU A 22 4.78 3.21 14.14
CA GLU A 22 4.14 4.51 14.36
C GLU A 22 4.22 5.38 13.12
N SER A 23 5.38 5.40 12.45
CA SER A 23 5.55 6.09 11.16
C SER A 23 4.59 5.52 10.10
N ASP A 24 4.49 4.19 10.00
CA ASP A 24 3.58 3.52 9.07
C ASP A 24 2.11 3.88 9.37
N ARG A 25 1.71 3.88 10.64
CA ARG A 25 0.35 4.28 11.05
C ARG A 25 0.03 5.72 10.69
N GLN A 26 0.96 6.64 10.90
CA GLN A 26 0.78 8.05 10.54
C GLN A 26 0.67 8.23 9.03
N LEU A 27 1.53 7.55 8.25
CA LEU A 27 1.48 7.55 6.80
C LEU A 27 0.15 7.01 6.27
N HIS A 28 -0.30 5.86 6.79
CA HIS A 28 -1.60 5.29 6.46
C HIS A 28 -2.74 6.28 6.73
N THR A 29 -2.75 6.88 7.93
CA THR A 29 -3.80 7.83 8.32
C THR A 29 -3.83 9.05 7.39
N LEU A 30 -2.67 9.58 7.00
CA LEU A 30 -2.60 10.70 6.07
C LEU A 30 -3.11 10.32 4.68
N ILE A 31 -2.69 9.16 4.18
CA ILE A 31 -3.08 8.67 2.86
C ILE A 31 -4.58 8.37 2.78
N ASP A 32 -5.16 7.77 3.81
CA ASP A 32 -6.59 7.41 3.83
C ASP A 32 -7.52 8.62 3.91
N ASN A 33 -7.01 9.80 4.31
CA ASN A 33 -7.77 11.06 4.28
C ASN A 33 -7.69 11.79 2.93
N LEU A 34 -6.91 11.29 1.96
CA LEU A 34 -6.84 11.91 0.63
C LEU A 34 -8.04 11.47 -0.23
N PRO A 35 -8.68 12.39 -0.95
CA PRO A 35 -9.74 12.02 -1.89
C PRO A 35 -9.17 11.14 -3.02
N GLY A 36 -9.75 9.95 -3.17
CA GLY A 36 -9.42 8.99 -4.22
C GLY A 36 -8.52 7.84 -3.75
N MET A 37 -7.79 7.23 -4.69
CA MET A 37 -6.97 6.04 -4.45
C MET A 37 -5.49 6.37 -4.62
N VAL A 38 -4.71 6.07 -3.59
CA VAL A 38 -3.25 6.09 -3.63
C VAL A 38 -2.76 4.66 -3.71
N PHE A 39 -1.80 4.39 -4.57
CA PHE A 39 -1.21 3.06 -4.71
C PHE A 39 0.27 3.13 -5.04
N SER A 40 1.00 2.07 -4.72
CA SER A 40 2.35 1.84 -5.22
C SER A 40 2.38 0.54 -6.02
N ALA A 41 3.04 0.57 -7.18
CA ALA A 41 3.10 -0.53 -8.12
C ALA A 41 4.55 -0.79 -8.54
N THR A 42 4.86 -2.05 -8.83
CA THR A 42 6.11 -2.38 -9.49
C THR A 42 6.15 -1.84 -10.93
N GLY A 43 7.35 -1.48 -11.39
CA GLY A 43 7.57 -1.00 -12.77
C GLY A 43 7.40 -2.08 -13.85
N ASP A 44 7.30 -3.34 -13.45
CA ASP A 44 7.11 -4.48 -14.35
C ASP A 44 5.77 -4.45 -15.11
N ARG A 45 5.61 -5.40 -16.04
CA ARG A 45 4.38 -5.52 -16.85
C ARG A 45 3.15 -5.94 -16.04
N THR A 46 3.37 -6.62 -14.91
CA THR A 46 2.28 -7.11 -14.07
C THR A 46 1.68 -6.01 -13.20
N ARG A 47 2.40 -4.88 -13.00
CA ARG A 47 1.97 -3.74 -12.18
C ARG A 47 1.48 -4.23 -10.83
N THR A 48 2.28 -5.10 -10.21
CA THR A 48 1.96 -5.70 -8.91
C THR A 48 1.82 -4.57 -7.90
N LEU A 49 0.63 -4.43 -7.32
CA LEU A 49 0.37 -3.41 -6.32
C LEU A 49 0.94 -3.87 -4.99
N SER A 50 1.94 -3.16 -4.48
CA SER A 50 2.54 -3.38 -3.15
C SER A 50 1.78 -2.67 -2.03
N PHE A 51 1.08 -1.59 -2.38
CA PHE A 51 0.23 -0.83 -1.46
C PHE A 51 -0.95 -0.25 -2.23
N VAL A 52 -2.11 -0.21 -1.57
CA VAL A 52 -3.34 0.44 -2.05
C VAL A 52 -4.07 1.03 -0.84
N SER A 53 -4.48 2.30 -0.92
CA SER A 53 -5.26 2.97 0.14
C SER A 53 -6.72 2.54 0.13
N GLU A 54 -7.42 2.73 1.25
CA GLU A 54 -8.83 2.31 1.39
C GLU A 54 -9.79 3.08 0.46
N GLY A 55 -9.41 4.28 0.01
CA GLY A 55 -10.18 5.04 -0.99
C GLY A 55 -10.34 4.34 -2.35
N CYS A 56 -9.65 3.22 -2.57
CA CYS A 56 -9.93 2.33 -3.71
C CYS A 56 -11.36 1.78 -3.73
N LEU A 57 -11.98 1.58 -2.57
CA LEU A 57 -13.32 1.00 -2.47
C LEU A 57 -14.37 1.91 -3.10
N GLU A 58 -14.32 3.21 -2.77
CA GLU A 58 -15.25 4.20 -3.32
C GLU A 58 -15.07 4.39 -4.83
N LEU A 59 -13.82 4.35 -5.33
CA LEU A 59 -13.52 4.56 -6.75
C LEU A 59 -13.75 3.34 -7.63
N THR A 60 -13.46 2.13 -7.12
CA THR A 60 -13.37 0.92 -7.95
C THR A 60 -14.37 -0.17 -7.54
N GLY A 61 -15.00 -0.04 -6.37
CA GLY A 61 -15.85 -1.08 -5.78
C GLY A 61 -15.08 -2.30 -5.27
N ARG A 62 -13.74 -2.23 -5.18
CA ARG A 62 -12.86 -3.30 -4.70
C ARG A 62 -12.07 -2.85 -3.49
N THR A 63 -11.83 -3.78 -2.59
CA THR A 63 -11.01 -3.55 -1.38
C THR A 63 -9.51 -3.53 -1.71
N ALA A 64 -8.72 -2.88 -0.88
CA ALA A 64 -7.26 -2.85 -1.01
C ALA A 64 -6.65 -4.26 -1.00
N ALA A 65 -7.24 -5.17 -0.22
CA ALA A 65 -6.85 -6.58 -0.14
C ALA A 65 -7.09 -7.35 -1.46
N GLU A 66 -8.11 -6.99 -2.25
CA GLU A 66 -8.38 -7.62 -3.55
C GLU A 66 -7.43 -7.14 -4.66
N LEU A 67 -6.89 -5.93 -4.50
CA LEU A 67 -6.03 -5.27 -5.49
C LEU A 67 -4.55 -5.53 -5.25
N THR A 68 -4.13 -5.69 -3.99
CA THR A 68 -2.74 -5.93 -3.58
C THR A 68 -2.31 -7.38 -3.82
N GLY A 69 -1.05 -7.58 -4.21
CA GLY A 69 -0.44 -8.91 -4.38
C GLY A 69 -0.25 -9.35 -5.83
N PRO A 70 0.28 -10.57 -6.06
CA PRO A 70 0.71 -11.03 -7.38
C PRO A 70 -0.48 -11.24 -8.35
N PRO A 71 -0.21 -11.29 -9.66
CA PRO A 71 -1.21 -11.59 -10.69
C PRO A 71 -2.08 -12.80 -10.36
N PRO A 72 -3.38 -12.78 -10.70
CA PRO A 72 -4.06 -11.84 -11.59
C PRO A 72 -4.61 -10.58 -10.88
N ARG A 73 -4.09 -10.24 -9.70
CA ARG A 73 -4.39 -8.99 -8.99
C ARG A 73 -3.62 -7.82 -9.60
N GLY A 74 -3.93 -6.60 -9.17
CA GLY A 74 -3.27 -5.39 -9.64
C GLY A 74 -4.10 -4.52 -10.59
N LEU A 75 -3.50 -3.38 -10.95
CA LEU A 75 -4.18 -2.29 -11.67
C LEU A 75 -4.69 -2.72 -13.06
N THR A 76 -4.00 -3.67 -13.71
CA THR A 76 -4.31 -4.14 -15.07
C THR A 76 -5.72 -4.73 -15.19
N ARG A 77 -6.28 -5.29 -14.11
CA ARG A 77 -7.66 -5.82 -14.10
C ARG A 77 -8.73 -4.72 -14.04
N LEU A 78 -8.36 -3.53 -13.57
CA LEU A 78 -9.24 -2.35 -13.56
C LEU A 78 -9.21 -1.62 -14.91
N ILE A 79 -8.19 -1.86 -15.72
CA ILE A 79 -8.00 -1.21 -17.02
C ILE A 79 -8.71 -2.03 -18.10
N HIS A 80 -9.50 -1.35 -18.93
CA HIS A 80 -10.18 -1.96 -20.07
C HIS A 80 -9.17 -2.68 -20.99
N PRO A 81 -9.46 -3.89 -21.50
CA PRO A 81 -8.49 -4.69 -22.28
C PRO A 81 -7.83 -3.94 -23.44
N GLU A 82 -8.58 -3.09 -24.14
CA GLU A 82 -8.09 -2.28 -25.26
C GLU A 82 -7.11 -1.17 -24.84
N ASP A 83 -7.12 -0.79 -23.56
CA ASP A 83 -6.28 0.27 -23.01
C ASP A 83 -5.02 -0.26 -22.31
N GLN A 84 -4.96 -1.57 -22.01
CA GLN A 84 -3.88 -2.18 -21.23
C GLN A 84 -2.51 -1.97 -21.88
N GLU A 85 -2.40 -2.26 -23.18
CA GLU A 85 -1.12 -2.14 -23.91
C GLU A 85 -0.63 -0.69 -23.94
N ARG A 86 -1.55 0.26 -24.16
CA ARG A 86 -1.24 1.69 -24.15
C ARG A 86 -0.69 2.12 -22.79
N VAL A 87 -1.38 1.78 -21.70
CA VAL A 87 -0.97 2.15 -20.34
C VAL A 87 0.36 1.52 -19.96
N ILE A 88 0.56 0.23 -20.25
CA ILE A 88 1.82 -0.46 -19.97
C ILE A 88 2.97 0.24 -20.68
N THR A 89 2.81 0.52 -21.98
CA THR A 89 3.85 1.16 -22.81
C THR A 89 4.19 2.56 -22.32
N THR A 90 3.20 3.40 -22.03
CA THR A 90 3.42 4.77 -21.55
C THR A 90 4.21 4.78 -20.24
N VAL A 91 3.85 3.93 -19.27
CA VAL A 91 4.55 3.89 -17.99
C VAL A 91 5.93 3.25 -18.13
N GLN A 92 6.11 2.24 -18.99
CA GLN A 92 7.44 1.68 -19.28
C GLN A 92 8.37 2.72 -19.90
N TRP A 93 7.87 3.54 -20.82
CA TRP A 93 8.64 4.62 -21.43
C TRP A 93 9.06 5.68 -20.39
N ALA A 94 8.18 6.02 -19.44
CA ALA A 94 8.50 7.00 -18.41
C ALA A 94 9.50 6.51 -17.35
N LEU A 95 9.71 5.19 -17.25
CA LEU A 95 10.65 4.57 -16.31
C LEU A 95 12.00 4.21 -16.95
N ALA A 96 12.14 4.37 -18.28
CA ALA A 96 13.35 4.10 -19.04
C ALA A 96 14.23 5.35 -19.15
#